data_AF-A0A7C0ULI3-F1
#
_entry.id   AF-A0A7C0ULI3-F1
#
_cell.length_a   1.000
_cell.length_b   1.000
_cell.length_c   1.000
_cell.angle_alpha   90.00
_cell.angle_beta   90.00
_cell.angle_gamma   90.00
#
_symmetry.space_group_name_H-M   'P 1'
#
loop_
_entity.id
_entity.type
_entity.pdbx_description
1 polymer ?
#
loop_
_entity_poly.entity_id
_entity_poly.type
_entity_poly.pdbx_seq_one_letter_code
_entity_poly.pdbx_strand_id
1 'polypeptide(L)' 'MGVLLSLQVDSKDMGQVVGRAGSTAKAIRSLLRIVGIKNNARVTLKIIEPEGSTRGVNSDSVDQVVEDLKL' A
#
# COMPACT_ATOMS: atom_id res chain seq x y z
N MET A 1 19.38 6.07 -11.80
CA MET A 1 18.11 6.71 -12.24
C MET A 1 16.96 6.08 -11.46
N GLY A 2 16.07 6.88 -10.87
CA GLY A 2 14.90 6.39 -10.13
C GLY A 2 13.64 6.48 -11.00
N VAL A 3 12.76 5.49 -10.91
CA VAL A 3 11.50 5.40 -11.66
C VAL A 3 10.36 5.43 -10.66
N LEU A 4 9.47 6.42 -10.79
CA LEU A 4 8.22 6.49 -10.04
C LEU A 4 7.10 5.96 -10.93
N LEU A 5 6.43 4.89 -10.49
CA LEU A 5 5.24 4.37 -11.12
C LEU A 5 4.03 4.82 -10.30
N SER A 6 3.10 5.50 -10.94
CA SER A 6 1.82 5.88 -10.33
C SER A 6 0.73 4.97 -10.90
N LEU A 7 0.05 4.25 -10.02
CA LEU A 7 -1.09 3.41 -10.37
C LEU A 7 -2.36 4.13 -9.94
N GLN A 8 -3.13 4.58 -10.92
CA GLN A 8 -4.49 5.06 -10.71
C GLN A 8 -5.44 3.87 -10.77
N VAL A 9 -6.30 3.74 -9.77
CA VAL A 9 -7.22 2.61 -9.63
C VAL A 9 -8.61 3.17 -9.36
N ASP A 10 -9.66 2.49 -9.82
CA ASP A 10 -11.02 2.84 -9.43
C ASP A 10 -11.26 2.51 -7.94
N SER A 11 -12.11 3.30 -7.29
CA SER A 11 -12.58 3.08 -5.92
C SER A 11 -13.04 1.64 -5.63
N LYS A 12 -13.69 1.00 -6.61
CA LYS A 12 -14.24 -0.36 -6.49
C LYS A 12 -13.14 -1.43 -6.45
N ASP A 13 -12.00 -1.15 -7.06
CA ASP A 13 -10.90 -2.10 -7.23
C ASP A 13 -9.77 -1.89 -6.22
N MET A 14 -9.73 -0.73 -5.54
CA MET A 14 -8.72 -0.41 -4.52
C MET A 14 -8.57 -1.49 -3.45
N GLY A 15 -9.69 -2.05 -2.97
CA GLY A 15 -9.66 -3.13 -1.98
C GLY A 15 -8.95 -4.40 -2.49
N GLN A 16 -9.09 -4.71 -3.78
CA GLN A 16 -8.42 -5.85 -4.40
C GLN A 16 -6.93 -5.58 -4.64
N VAL A 17 -6.60 -4.37 -5.11
CA VAL A 17 -5.21 -3.96 -5.40
C VAL A 17 -4.36 -3.86 -4.13
N VAL A 18 -4.92 -3.31 -3.05
CA VAL A 18 -4.24 -3.26 -1.74
C VAL A 18 -4.16 -4.67 -1.14
N GLY A 19 -5.26 -5.42 -1.20
CA GLY A 19 -5.40 -6.73 -0.55
C GLY A 19 -5.56 -6.61 0.96
N ARG A 20 -5.84 -7.74 1.63
CA ARG A 20 -5.99 -7.79 3.09
C ARG A 20 -4.68 -7.35 3.76
N ALA A 21 -4.76 -6.33 4.63
CA ALA A 21 -3.59 -5.73 5.29
C ALA A 21 -2.45 -5.29 4.33
N GLY A 22 -2.76 -4.97 3.06
CA GLY A 22 -1.75 -4.55 2.09
C GLY A 22 -0.90 -5.69 1.49
N SER A 23 -1.32 -6.95 1.65
CA SER A 23 -0.56 -8.12 1.19
C SER A 23 -0.28 -8.11 -0.32
N THR A 24 -1.29 -7.80 -1.14
CA THR A 24 -1.16 -7.71 -2.60
C THR A 24 -0.23 -6.58 -3.00
N ALA A 25 -0.41 -5.38 -2.45
CA ALA A 25 0.46 -4.24 -2.72
C ALA A 25 1.93 -4.51 -2.30
N LYS A 26 2.15 -5.25 -1.21
CA LYS A 26 3.49 -5.68 -0.78
C LYS A 26 4.12 -6.65 -1.78
N ALA A 27 3.36 -7.64 -2.28
CA ALA A 27 3.83 -8.57 -3.28
C ALA A 27 4.23 -7.87 -4.59
N ILE A 28 3.38 -6.96 -5.08
CA ILE A 28 3.66 -6.15 -6.27
C ILE A 28 4.96 -5.35 -6.08
N ARG A 29 5.13 -4.68 -4.93
CA ARG A 29 6.34 -3.91 -4.63
C ARG A 29 7.60 -4.77 -4.62
N SER A 30 7.53 -5.98 -4.10
CA SER A 30 8.65 -6.93 -4.11
C SER A 30 9.04 -7.33 -5.53
N LEU A 31 8.06 -7.63 -6.39
CA LEU A 31 8.31 -7.96 -7.80
C LEU A 31 8.93 -6.78 -8.55
N LEU A 32 8.39 -5.57 -8.38
CA LEU A 32 8.92 -4.36 -8.99
C LEU A 32 10.36 -4.07 -8.53
N ARG A 33 10.69 -4.37 -7.28
CA ARG A 33 12.05 -4.22 -6.75
C ARG A 33 13.03 -5.17 -7.44
N ILE A 34 12.64 -6.43 -7.67
CA ILE A 34 13.48 -7.41 -8.38
C ILE A 34 13.75 -6.95 -9.81
N VAL A 35 12.70 -6.51 -10.51
CA VAL A 35 12.82 -5.99 -11.89
C VAL A 35 13.65 -4.71 -11.92
N GLY A 36 13.47 -3.81 -10.97
CA GLY A 36 14.25 -2.58 -10.84
C GLY A 36 15.74 -2.85 -10.66
N ILE A 37 16.11 -3.77 -9.75
CA ILE A 37 17.50 -4.17 -9.52
C ILE A 37 18.13 -4.72 -10.81
N LYS A 38 17.42 -5.59 -11.54
CA LYS A 38 17.92 -6.12 -12.83
C LYS A 38 18.20 -5.04 -13.86
N ASN A 39 17.45 -3.93 -13.82
CA ASN A 39 17.61 -2.79 -14.73
C ASN A 39 18.44 -1.63 -14.13
N ASN A 40 19.14 -1.84 -13.01
CA ASN A 40 19.87 -0.80 -12.28
C ASN A 40 19.04 0.45 -11.94
N ALA A 41 17.73 0.28 -11.74
CA ALA A 41 16.75 1.33 -11.48
C ALA A 41 16.09 1.14 -10.10
N ARG A 42 15.91 2.24 -9.37
CA ARG A 42 15.09 2.24 -8.14
C ARG A 42 13.64 2.50 -8.51
N VAL A 43 12.77 1.53 -8.29
CA VAL A 43 11.34 1.63 -8.63
C VAL A 43 10.53 1.88 -7.36
N THR A 44 9.71 2.94 -7.39
CA THR A 44 8.72 3.25 -6.36
C THR A 44 7.33 3.19 -6.96
N LEU A 45 6.41 2.48 -6.31
CA LEU A 45 5.00 2.42 -6.69
C LEU A 45 4.17 3.29 -5.76
N LYS A 46 3.44 4.26 -6.32
CA LYS A 46 2.42 5.06 -5.65
C LYS A 46 1.05 4.63 -6.17
N ILE A 47 0.18 4.17 -5.28
CA ILE A 47 -1.21 3.85 -5.61
C ILE A 47 -2.02 5.08 -5.25
N ILE A 48 -2.70 5.66 -6.24
CA ILE A 48 -3.51 6.87 -6.06
C ILE A 48 -4.96 6.42 -5.90
N GLU A 49 -5.51 6.69 -4.72
CA GLU A 49 -6.92 6.46 -4.44
C GLU A 49 -7.75 7.62 -5.03
N PRO A 50 -8.87 7.34 -5.71
CA PRO A 50 -9.74 8.38 -6.21
C PRO A 50 -10.45 9.09 -5.04
N GLU A 51 -10.64 10.39 -5.21
CA GLU A 51 -11.29 11.31 -4.28
C GLU A 51 -12.61 10.70 -3.75
N GLY A 52 -12.66 10.31 -2.46
CA GLY A 52 -13.88 9.80 -1.82
C GLY A 52 -13.75 8.55 -0.94
N SER A 53 -12.57 7.95 -0.79
CA SER A 53 -12.40 6.80 0.13
C SER A 53 -12.17 7.27 1.56
N THR A 54 -13.25 7.29 2.33
CA THR A 54 -13.26 7.40 3.80
C THR A 54 -12.80 6.11 4.49
N ARG A 55 -11.76 5.43 3.99
CA ARG A 55 -11.10 4.38 4.77
C ARG A 55 -10.10 5.04 5.71
N GLY A 56 -10.62 5.37 6.90
CA GLY A 56 -9.87 5.89 8.02
C GLY A 56 -8.54 5.15 8.21
N VAL A 57 -7.51 5.94 8.51
CA VAL A 57 -6.27 5.49 9.14
C VAL A 57 -6.60 4.35 10.10
N ASN A 58 -6.07 3.14 9.87
CA ASN A 58 -6.33 1.95 10.68
C ASN A 58 -6.29 2.28 12.19
N SER A 59 -7.48 2.48 12.79
CA SER A 59 -7.68 2.68 14.23
C SER A 59 -7.52 1.37 15.00
N ASP A 60 -7.54 0.23 14.30
CA ASP A 60 -7.36 -1.10 14.90
C ASP A 60 -6.02 -1.28 15.62
N SER A 61 -4.97 -0.53 15.22
CA SER A 61 -3.67 -0.56 15.90
C SER A 61 -3.60 0.34 17.13
N VAL A 62 -4.52 1.30 17.29
CA VAL A 62 -4.55 2.23 18.43
C VAL A 62 -5.47 1.71 19.53
N ASP A 63 -6.58 1.07 19.18
CA ASP A 63 -7.49 0.49 20.17
C ASP A 63 -6.83 -0.65 20.98
N GLN A 64 -6.03 -1.50 20.32
CA GLN A 64 -5.32 -2.60 21.00
C GLN A 64 -4.27 -2.11 22.02
N VAL A 65 -3.56 -1.02 21.75
CA VAL A 65 -2.57 -0.48 22.71
C VAL A 65 -3.22 0.25 23.89
N VAL A 66 -4.43 0.80 23.71
CA VAL A 66 -5.14 1.51 24.79
C VAL A 66 -5.75 0.53 25.80
N GLU A 67 -6.09 -0.70 25.39
CA GLU A 67 -6.56 -1.76 26.31
C GLU A 67 -5.43 -2.30 27.19
N ASP A 68 -4.23 -2.53 26.63
CA ASP A 68 -3.06 -3.02 27.38
C ASP A 68 -2.54 -2.01 28.42
N LEU A 69 -2.82 -0.71 28.25
CA LEU A 69 -2.43 0.37 29.17
C LEU A 69 -3.45 0.60 30.30
N LYS A 70 -4.63 -0.03 30.26
CA LYS A 70 -5.71 0.13 31.25
C LYS A 70 -5.82 -1.03 32.25
N LEU A 71 -4.86 -1.95 32.26
CA LEU A 71 -4.72 -3.04 33.23
C LEU A 71 -3.65 -2.74 34.28
#